data_AF-A0A6M4X8G6-F1
#
_entry.id   AF-A0A6M4X8G6-F1
#
_cell.length_a   1.000
_cell.length_b   1.000
_cell.length_c   1.000
_cell.angle_alpha   90.00
_cell.angle_beta   90.00
_cell.angle_gamma   90.00
#
_symmetry.space_group_name_H-M   'P 1'
#
loop_
_entity.id
_entity.type
_entity.pdbx_description
1 polymer ?
#
loop_
_entity_poly.entity_id
_entity_poly.type
_entity_poly.pdbx_seq_one_letter_code
_entity_poly.pdbx_strand_id
1 'polypeptide(L)'
;MNFFVSYSPADERWASWIAWTLEEVGYRTVLQAWDFVPGTSFVDFMDRGVSESVAVIAVLSRNYERSSYCRMEWQAALRADPDAPERRLLTVRVEDISVEGLLATITYVDLVPVADASAARDLLLTRVRQALDGRARPSLRPGYPGSGPFSPTPAVPVAPAVPPAPASGRPLGRPGWAGRRRPAAPPAYPRVWGDPATREAVTVLHLAGPSFGRGQDPAELQAAIWGDLVELTDAGAPSPDLLVVTGDLTASGSPREFDRALAFLTGLRALLGLEPHRVALVPGGHDVNQAACRAYFNTCEADEMPPRPPYWPKWRHSARLFQELYQGLDTVFDSDQPWTLFPVPELHTVVAGLNSSMAYSHRPDDQYGWVGPDQAAWFAQALRPYEEEGWLRIGALRHAPAAARAAVPRGATQDGPGPLGDTDVLARLTAPRLHLLLHGPTGPGAQAALSTPSGELPLLCADGPARHILLRMGRDGLAAWPGPGEPRRSRVEWRRAHRAFAPGTPGGTGTAGGTGTPGGTGTAGGTGTADGAPGIGTAPEPEPRAAQP
;
A
#
# COMPACT_ATOMS: atom_id res chain seq x y z
N MET A 1 -5.04 4.38 28.28
CA MET A 1 -5.78 3.55 27.31
C MET A 1 -5.76 2.10 27.76
N ASN A 2 -6.55 1.18 27.17
CA ASN A 2 -6.46 -0.24 27.56
C ASN A 2 -5.33 -0.94 26.81
N PHE A 3 -5.32 -0.88 25.49
CA PHE A 3 -4.34 -1.60 24.67
C PHE A 3 -3.64 -0.72 23.64
N PHE A 4 -2.36 -0.96 23.38
CA PHE A 4 -1.65 -0.47 22.20
C PHE A 4 -1.35 -1.65 21.27
N VAL A 5 -1.76 -1.60 20.00
CA VAL A 5 -1.56 -2.71 19.05
C VAL A 5 -0.30 -2.44 18.23
N SER A 6 0.74 -3.22 18.49
CA SER A 6 2.03 -3.21 17.80
C SER A 6 2.02 -4.25 16.68
N TYR A 7 2.35 -3.86 15.46
CA TYR A 7 2.27 -4.71 14.28
C TYR A 7 3.26 -4.28 13.18
N SER A 8 3.60 -5.20 12.28
CA SER A 8 4.31 -4.84 11.04
C SER A 8 3.31 -4.32 10.00
N PRO A 9 3.60 -3.27 9.20
CA PRO A 9 2.73 -2.77 8.13
C PRO A 9 2.11 -3.86 7.23
N ALA A 10 2.84 -4.93 6.91
CA ALA A 10 2.31 -6.09 6.18
C ALA A 10 1.13 -6.81 6.88
N ASP A 11 1.06 -6.75 8.21
CA ASP A 11 0.04 -7.37 9.07
C ASP A 11 -1.05 -6.38 9.53
N GLU A 12 -1.12 -5.18 8.92
CA GLU A 12 -2.07 -4.14 9.31
C GLU A 12 -3.52 -4.62 9.35
N ARG A 13 -3.88 -5.52 8.44
CA ARG A 13 -5.22 -6.12 8.39
C ARG A 13 -5.56 -6.85 9.68
N TRP A 14 -4.63 -7.68 10.16
CA TRP A 14 -4.78 -8.40 11.42
C TRP A 14 -4.83 -7.44 12.61
N ALA A 15 -3.94 -6.45 12.63
CA ALA A 15 -3.90 -5.44 13.69
C ALA A 15 -5.20 -4.62 13.77
N SER A 16 -5.73 -4.20 12.61
CA SER A 16 -7.00 -3.49 12.49
C SER A 16 -8.18 -4.35 12.94
N TRP A 17 -8.21 -5.64 12.56
CA TRP A 17 -9.27 -6.56 12.99
C TRP A 17 -9.23 -6.85 14.50
N ILE A 18 -8.04 -7.03 15.08
CA ILE A 18 -7.84 -7.20 16.52
C ILE A 18 -8.33 -5.96 17.27
N ALA A 19 -7.88 -4.76 16.85
CA ALA A 19 -8.29 -3.50 17.45
C ALA A 19 -9.82 -3.35 17.40
N TRP A 20 -10.45 -3.62 16.24
CA TRP A 20 -11.90 -3.50 16.06
C TRP A 20 -12.65 -4.40 17.04
N THR A 21 -12.25 -5.67 17.08
CA THR A 21 -12.87 -6.70 17.92
C THR A 21 -12.86 -6.31 19.39
N LEU A 22 -11.77 -5.70 19.85
CA LEU A 22 -11.62 -5.21 21.22
C LEU A 22 -12.49 -3.97 21.50
N GLU A 23 -12.58 -3.04 20.56
CA GLU A 23 -13.43 -1.86 20.72
C GLU A 23 -14.92 -2.18 20.74
N GLU A 24 -15.37 -3.20 20.01
CA GLU A 24 -16.77 -3.64 20.01
C GLU A 24 -17.26 -4.09 21.39
N VAL A 25 -16.37 -4.62 22.22
CA VAL A 25 -16.71 -5.06 23.58
C VAL A 25 -16.38 -4.01 24.65
N GLY A 26 -16.01 -2.80 24.24
CA GLY A 26 -15.83 -1.64 25.12
C GLY A 26 -14.39 -1.37 25.57
N TYR A 27 -13.38 -2.09 25.06
CA TYR A 27 -11.98 -1.72 25.33
C TYR A 27 -11.55 -0.51 24.49
N ARG A 28 -10.59 0.29 24.96
CA ARG A 28 -9.96 1.36 24.18
C ARG A 28 -8.61 0.91 23.64
N THR A 29 -8.47 0.82 22.32
CA THR A 29 -7.24 0.36 21.64
C THR A 29 -6.56 1.47 20.86
N VAL A 30 -5.27 1.71 21.06
CA VAL A 30 -4.49 2.61 20.21
C VAL A 30 -3.89 1.80 19.07
N LEU A 31 -4.19 2.18 17.83
CA LEU A 31 -3.64 1.58 16.61
C LEU A 31 -3.06 2.70 15.73
N GLN A 32 -1.81 2.53 15.27
CA GLN A 32 -1.15 3.50 14.40
C GLN A 32 -2.01 3.86 13.16
N ALA A 33 -2.67 2.88 12.54
CA ALA A 33 -3.53 3.10 11.38
C ALA A 33 -4.78 3.96 11.67
N TRP A 34 -5.25 4.09 12.92
CA TRP A 34 -6.52 4.77 13.25
C TRP A 34 -6.36 6.01 14.14
N ASP A 35 -5.43 5.97 15.09
CA ASP A 35 -5.29 6.96 16.14
C ASP A 35 -4.18 7.99 15.87
N PHE A 36 -3.45 7.85 14.75
CA PHE A 36 -2.46 8.83 14.32
C PHE A 36 -3.15 10.04 13.69
N VAL A 37 -3.37 11.08 14.51
CA VAL A 37 -4.02 12.33 14.11
C VAL A 37 -2.93 13.37 13.74
N PRO A 38 -3.16 14.21 12.72
CA PRO A 38 -2.35 15.38 12.42
C PRO A 38 -1.92 16.16 13.68
N GLY A 39 -0.61 16.37 13.87
CA GLY A 39 0.00 17.12 14.99
C GLY A 39 0.68 16.27 16.06
N THR A 40 0.75 14.94 15.88
CA THR A 40 1.45 14.03 16.79
C THR A 40 2.78 13.56 16.22
N SER A 41 3.85 13.65 17.00
CA SER A 41 5.16 13.05 16.68
C SER A 41 5.03 11.53 16.75
N PHE A 42 5.50 10.81 15.73
CA PHE A 42 5.48 9.34 15.67
C PHE A 42 6.22 8.70 16.85
N VAL A 43 7.36 9.28 17.23
CA VAL A 43 8.15 8.83 18.38
C VAL A 43 7.40 9.07 19.69
N ASP A 44 6.73 10.22 19.83
CA ASP A 44 5.95 10.54 21.03
C ASP A 44 4.67 9.69 21.10
N PHE A 45 4.07 9.35 19.95
CA PHE A 45 2.93 8.46 19.87
C PHE A 45 3.29 7.05 20.35
N MET A 46 4.46 6.54 19.99
CA MET A 46 4.94 5.25 20.47
C MET A 46 5.30 5.28 21.96
N ASP A 47 6.06 6.27 22.42
CA ASP A 47 6.47 6.38 23.82
C ASP A 47 5.25 6.48 24.73
N ARG A 48 4.25 7.27 24.33
CA ARG A 48 2.97 7.39 25.03
C ARG A 48 2.10 6.15 24.85
N GLY A 49 2.10 5.52 23.68
CA GLY A 49 1.35 4.28 23.42
C GLY A 49 1.81 3.14 24.32
N VAL A 50 3.12 2.98 24.52
CA VAL A 50 3.70 1.99 25.44
C VAL A 50 3.55 2.41 26.90
N SER A 51 3.74 3.69 27.24
CA SER A 51 3.70 4.17 28.62
C SER A 51 2.29 4.34 29.20
N GLU A 52 1.31 4.75 28.38
CA GLU A 52 -0.07 5.07 28.82
C GLU A 52 -1.08 3.92 28.59
N SER A 53 -0.65 2.80 27.98
CA SER A 53 -1.48 1.59 27.82
C SER A 53 -1.36 0.64 29.01
N VAL A 54 -2.45 -0.07 29.32
CA VAL A 54 -2.44 -1.13 30.34
C VAL A 54 -1.61 -2.31 29.83
N ALA A 55 -1.73 -2.65 28.54
CA ALA A 55 -0.89 -3.64 27.88
C ALA A 55 -0.67 -3.33 26.39
N VAL A 56 0.44 -3.81 25.84
CA VAL A 56 0.72 -3.83 24.41
C VAL A 56 0.30 -5.18 23.84
N ILE A 57 -0.41 -5.17 22.72
CA ILE A 57 -0.74 -6.37 21.94
C ILE A 57 0.24 -6.43 20.76
N ALA A 58 1.13 -7.42 20.76
CA ALA A 58 2.08 -7.69 19.69
C ALA A 58 1.48 -8.71 18.70
N VAL A 59 1.32 -8.30 17.44
CA VAL A 59 0.83 -9.17 16.35
C VAL A 59 2.01 -9.94 15.76
N LEU A 60 2.17 -11.20 16.18
CA LEU A 60 3.30 -12.05 15.80
C LEU A 60 3.11 -12.66 14.41
N SER A 61 4.04 -12.30 13.53
CA SER A 61 4.24 -12.80 12.17
C SER A 61 5.74 -12.87 11.85
N ARG A 62 6.11 -13.46 10.72
CA ARG A 62 7.52 -13.48 10.27
C ARG A 62 8.07 -12.07 10.05
N ASN A 63 7.18 -11.14 9.68
CA ASN A 63 7.50 -9.74 9.45
C ASN A 63 7.71 -8.97 10.75
N TYR A 64 6.95 -9.32 11.78
CA TYR A 64 7.06 -8.74 13.12
C TYR A 64 8.41 -9.04 13.77
N GLU A 65 8.90 -10.28 13.67
CA GLU A 65 10.19 -10.69 14.27
C GLU A 65 11.41 -10.02 13.61
N ARG A 66 11.33 -9.74 12.30
CA ARG A 66 12.40 -9.11 11.53
C ARG A 66 12.49 -7.60 11.74
N SER A 67 11.48 -6.99 12.37
CA SER A 67 11.43 -5.54 12.59
C SER A 67 12.23 -5.11 13.81
N SER A 68 13.21 -4.22 13.60
CA SER A 68 13.95 -3.59 14.68
C SER A 68 13.07 -2.68 15.54
N TYR A 69 12.05 -2.04 14.95
CA TYR A 69 11.15 -1.11 15.61
C TYR A 69 10.10 -1.84 16.45
N CYS A 70 9.41 -2.85 15.89
CA CYS A 70 8.51 -3.69 16.68
C CYS A 70 9.26 -4.37 17.84
N ARG A 71 10.53 -4.76 17.61
CA ARG A 71 11.42 -5.26 18.67
C ARG A 71 11.68 -4.23 19.77
N MET A 72 11.88 -2.97 19.42
CA MET A 72 12.01 -1.90 20.42
C MET A 72 10.70 -1.67 21.18
N GLU A 73 9.55 -1.72 20.50
CA GLU A 73 8.22 -1.48 21.11
C GLU A 73 7.88 -2.52 22.19
N TRP A 74 7.96 -3.83 21.88
CA TRP A 74 7.66 -4.84 22.89
C TRP A 74 8.74 -4.93 23.97
N GLN A 75 10.01 -4.66 23.65
CA GLN A 75 11.06 -4.57 24.66
C GLN A 75 10.86 -3.39 25.61
N ALA A 76 10.37 -2.24 25.12
CA ALA A 76 10.01 -1.12 25.96
C ALA A 76 8.83 -1.46 26.88
N ALA A 77 7.82 -2.17 26.36
CA ALA A 77 6.69 -2.66 27.16
C ALA A 77 7.12 -3.63 28.28
N LEU A 78 8.05 -4.55 27.99
CA LEU A 78 8.60 -5.47 28.99
C LEU A 78 9.45 -4.77 30.06
N ARG A 79 10.22 -3.74 29.68
CA ARG A 79 11.02 -2.96 30.65
C ARG A 79 10.16 -2.11 31.57
N ALA A 80 8.94 -1.76 31.16
CA ALA A 80 8.02 -0.95 31.96
C ALA A 80 7.46 -1.70 33.18
N ASP A 81 7.48 -3.05 33.18
CA ASP A 81 7.13 -3.88 34.34
C ASP A 81 7.89 -5.22 34.31
N PRO A 82 9.15 -5.26 34.79
CA PRO A 82 10.01 -6.45 34.72
C PRO A 82 9.50 -7.63 35.54
N ASP A 83 8.69 -7.37 36.58
CA ASP A 83 8.24 -8.39 37.54
C ASP A 83 6.96 -9.11 37.07
N ALA A 84 6.24 -8.57 36.09
CA ALA A 84 5.03 -9.18 35.52
C ALA A 84 4.87 -8.91 33.99
N PRO A 85 5.82 -9.36 33.16
CA PRO A 85 5.86 -9.05 31.73
C PRO A 85 4.58 -9.47 30.97
N GLU A 86 3.99 -10.60 31.34
CA GLU A 86 2.73 -11.14 30.77
C GLU A 86 1.48 -10.29 31.04
N ARG A 87 1.55 -9.32 31.97
CA ARG A 87 0.46 -8.34 32.19
C ARG A 87 0.57 -7.12 31.31
N ARG A 88 1.79 -6.80 30.83
CA ARG A 88 2.08 -5.65 29.97
C ARG A 88 2.19 -6.02 28.51
N LEU A 89 2.48 -7.28 28.16
CA LEU A 89 2.64 -7.73 26.79
C LEU A 89 1.76 -8.96 26.49
N LEU A 90 0.79 -8.76 25.61
CA LEU A 90 -0.08 -9.77 25.03
C LEU A 90 0.41 -10.10 23.63
N THR A 91 0.65 -11.37 23.33
CA THR A 91 1.10 -11.79 22.00
C THR A 91 -0.04 -12.49 21.26
N VAL A 92 -0.24 -12.17 19.98
CA VAL A 92 -1.26 -12.78 19.12
C VAL A 92 -0.58 -13.29 17.86
N ARG A 93 -0.54 -14.61 17.67
CA ARG A 93 0.08 -15.27 16.51
C ARG A 93 -0.91 -15.37 15.37
N VAL A 94 -0.57 -14.76 14.23
CA VAL A 94 -1.42 -14.67 13.03
C VAL A 94 -0.82 -15.36 11.80
N GLU A 95 0.46 -15.74 11.88
CA GLU A 95 1.16 -16.56 10.88
C GLU A 95 1.82 -17.75 11.59
N ASP A 96 1.90 -18.91 10.93
CA ASP A 96 2.59 -20.08 11.51
C ASP A 96 4.11 -19.86 11.51
N ILE A 97 4.58 -19.24 12.59
CA ILE A 97 5.99 -19.00 12.84
C ILE A 97 6.44 -19.70 14.14
N SER A 98 7.70 -20.12 14.14
CA SER A 98 8.40 -20.55 15.35
C SER A 98 8.80 -19.30 16.12
N VAL A 99 8.06 -18.97 17.18
CA VAL A 99 8.38 -17.82 18.02
C VAL A 99 9.65 -18.12 18.80
N GLU A 100 10.70 -17.33 18.59
CA GLU A 100 12.01 -17.54 19.23
C GLU A 100 12.32 -16.49 20.32
N GLY A 101 13.29 -16.79 21.18
CA GLY A 101 13.82 -15.85 22.18
C GLY A 101 12.85 -15.51 23.33
N LEU A 102 12.89 -14.26 23.81
CA LEU A 102 12.09 -13.80 24.96
C LEU A 102 10.57 -13.87 24.69
N LEU A 103 10.14 -13.75 23.44
CA LEU A 103 8.72 -13.87 23.08
C LEU A 103 8.22 -15.31 23.20
N ALA A 104 9.10 -16.31 23.03
CA ALA A 104 8.76 -17.73 23.22
C ALA A 104 8.39 -18.05 24.68
N THR A 105 8.87 -17.24 25.63
CA THR A 105 8.54 -17.40 27.05
C THR A 105 7.17 -16.81 27.44
N ILE A 106 6.53 -16.07 26.52
CA ILE A 106 5.23 -15.41 26.76
C ILE A 106 4.14 -16.20 26.04
N THR A 107 3.06 -16.53 26.75
CA THR A 107 1.94 -17.28 26.17
C THR A 107 1.23 -16.43 25.10
N TYR A 108 1.12 -16.94 23.88
CA TYR A 108 0.44 -16.27 22.78
C TYR A 108 -0.97 -16.80 22.53
N VAL A 109 -1.83 -15.93 22.01
CA VAL A 109 -3.12 -16.28 21.42
C VAL A 109 -2.87 -16.75 20.00
N ASP A 110 -3.16 -18.01 19.71
CA ASP A 110 -2.93 -18.60 18.39
C ASP A 110 -4.18 -18.53 17.51
N LEU A 111 -4.17 -17.63 16.53
CA LEU A 111 -5.28 -17.48 15.57
C LEU A 111 -5.05 -18.28 14.29
N VAL A 112 -3.82 -18.76 14.04
CA VAL A 112 -3.45 -19.55 12.85
C VAL A 112 -4.36 -20.78 12.62
N PRO A 113 -4.69 -21.61 13.61
CA PRO A 113 -5.50 -22.81 13.36
C PRO A 113 -7.01 -22.50 13.18
N VAL A 114 -7.43 -21.23 13.28
CA VAL A 114 -8.85 -20.85 13.32
C VAL A 114 -9.27 -20.21 11.99
N ALA A 115 -9.96 -20.98 11.16
CA ALA A 115 -10.43 -20.50 9.85
C ALA A 115 -11.71 -19.64 9.92
N ASP A 116 -12.55 -19.85 10.95
CA ASP A 116 -13.80 -19.11 11.11
C ASP A 116 -13.61 -17.80 11.88
N ALA A 117 -14.12 -16.70 11.31
CA ALA A 117 -13.95 -15.35 11.87
C ALA A 117 -14.66 -15.17 13.22
N SER A 118 -15.81 -15.80 13.45
CA SER A 118 -16.52 -15.72 14.73
C SER A 118 -15.77 -16.49 15.82
N ALA A 119 -15.26 -17.67 15.49
CA ALA A 119 -14.44 -18.46 16.41
C ALA A 119 -13.13 -17.75 16.77
N ALA A 120 -12.48 -17.10 15.80
CA ALA A 120 -11.27 -16.31 16.04
C ALA A 120 -11.55 -15.13 16.97
N ARG A 121 -12.68 -14.44 16.75
CA ARG A 121 -13.15 -13.33 17.59
C ARG A 121 -13.35 -13.77 19.03
N ASP A 122 -14.09 -14.85 19.24
CA ASP A 122 -14.40 -15.37 20.57
C ASP A 122 -13.15 -15.85 21.31
N LEU A 123 -12.22 -16.49 20.59
CA LEU A 123 -10.92 -16.91 21.13
C LEU A 123 -10.10 -15.70 21.60
N LEU A 124 -9.96 -14.68 20.75
CA LEU A 124 -9.23 -13.45 21.07
C LEU A 124 -9.81 -12.78 22.34
N LEU A 125 -11.12 -12.54 22.35
CA LEU A 125 -11.81 -11.89 23.48
C LEU A 125 -11.68 -12.68 24.77
N THR A 126 -11.79 -14.01 24.70
CA THR A 126 -11.63 -14.90 25.86
C THR A 126 -10.23 -14.80 26.44
N ARG A 127 -9.19 -14.86 25.60
CA ARG A 127 -7.79 -14.81 26.04
C ARG A 127 -7.41 -13.44 26.59
N VAL A 128 -7.88 -12.36 25.97
CA VAL A 128 -7.62 -11.00 26.45
C VAL A 128 -8.26 -10.76 27.83
N ARG A 129 -9.48 -11.26 28.07
CA ARG A 129 -10.10 -11.22 29.42
C ARG A 129 -9.29 -12.01 30.44
N GLN A 130 -8.87 -13.23 30.10
CA GLN A 130 -8.07 -14.07 31.00
C GLN A 130 -6.73 -13.43 31.39
N ALA A 131 -6.10 -12.73 30.45
CA ALA A 131 -4.85 -12.02 30.70
C ALA A 131 -5.05 -10.80 31.61
N LEU A 132 -6.12 -10.01 31.41
CA LEU A 132 -6.47 -8.88 32.28
C LEU A 132 -6.84 -9.35 33.70
N ASP A 133 -7.59 -10.44 33.83
CA ASP A 133 -8.01 -11.01 35.11
C ASP A 133 -6.88 -11.75 35.84
N GLY A 134 -5.74 -11.98 35.17
CA GLY A 134 -4.57 -12.69 35.68
C GLY A 134 -4.83 -14.16 36.04
N ARG A 135 -5.98 -14.73 35.63
CA ARG A 135 -6.38 -16.12 35.89
C ARG A 135 -7.30 -16.64 34.78
N ALA A 136 -6.89 -17.72 34.11
CA ALA A 136 -7.76 -18.49 33.22
C ALA A 136 -8.54 -19.55 34.02
N ARG A 137 -9.59 -19.15 34.74
CA ARG A 137 -10.45 -20.09 35.46
C ARG A 137 -11.50 -20.68 34.50
N PRO A 138 -11.57 -22.01 34.29
CA PRO A 138 -12.61 -22.62 33.49
C PRO A 138 -14.01 -22.34 34.06
N SER A 139 -14.99 -22.07 33.20
CA SER A 139 -16.39 -21.83 33.58
C SER A 139 -17.09 -23.10 34.07
N LEU A 140 -16.65 -24.26 33.59
CA LEU A 140 -17.01 -25.57 34.14
C LEU A 140 -15.95 -26.01 35.17
N ARG A 141 -16.42 -26.49 36.32
CA ARG A 141 -15.54 -27.11 37.32
C ARG A 141 -14.78 -28.26 36.63
N PRO A 142 -13.43 -28.28 36.63
CA PRO A 142 -12.70 -29.44 36.14
C PRO A 142 -13.20 -30.69 36.86
N GLY A 143 -13.49 -31.75 36.11
CA GLY A 143 -13.83 -33.04 36.68
C GLY A 143 -12.71 -33.54 37.59
N TYR A 144 -13.05 -34.38 38.56
CA TYR A 144 -12.04 -35.02 39.41
C TYR A 144 -11.13 -35.91 38.52
N PRO A 145 -9.79 -35.78 38.60
CA PRO A 145 -8.88 -36.68 37.89
C PRO A 145 -9.09 -38.11 38.41
N GLY A 146 -9.84 -38.94 37.67
CA GLY A 146 -10.18 -40.31 38.08
C GLY A 146 -11.60 -40.77 37.72
N SER A 147 -12.52 -39.87 37.36
CA SER A 147 -13.80 -40.28 36.75
C SER A 147 -13.58 -40.55 35.26
N GLY A 148 -13.91 -41.76 34.81
CA GLY A 148 -13.71 -42.28 33.45
C GLY A 148 -14.37 -41.47 32.31
N PRO A 149 -14.29 -41.95 31.06
CA PRO A 149 -14.44 -41.13 29.86
C PRO A 149 -15.79 -40.41 29.81
N PHE A 150 -15.70 -39.11 29.60
CA PHE A 150 -16.81 -38.21 29.38
C PHE A 150 -17.50 -38.59 28.06
N SER A 151 -18.73 -39.10 28.11
CA SER A 151 -19.60 -39.15 26.91
C SER A 151 -20.34 -37.82 26.79
N PRO A 152 -20.09 -37.00 25.77
CA PRO A 152 -20.92 -35.83 25.51
C PRO A 152 -22.25 -36.30 24.91
N THR A 153 -23.33 -36.28 25.69
CA THR A 153 -24.69 -36.21 25.14
C THR A 153 -24.92 -34.83 24.52
N PRO A 154 -25.61 -34.73 23.37
CA PRO A 154 -25.91 -33.44 22.74
C PRO A 154 -26.94 -32.70 23.60
N ALA A 155 -26.50 -31.65 24.29
CA ALA A 155 -27.40 -30.73 24.98
C ALA A 155 -27.92 -29.69 23.97
N VAL A 156 -29.24 -29.64 23.85
CA VAL A 156 -30.05 -28.61 23.19
C VAL A 156 -29.53 -27.21 23.55
N PRO A 157 -29.42 -26.26 22.60
CA PRO A 157 -28.92 -24.93 22.89
C PRO A 157 -29.90 -24.17 23.78
N VAL A 158 -29.54 -23.99 25.04
CA VAL A 158 -30.15 -22.98 25.91
C VAL A 158 -29.39 -21.69 25.70
N ALA A 159 -30.07 -20.67 25.19
CA ALA A 159 -29.53 -19.32 25.03
C ALA A 159 -29.03 -18.79 26.39
N PRO A 160 -27.81 -18.24 26.49
CA PRO A 160 -27.35 -17.62 27.73
C PRO A 160 -28.08 -16.30 27.94
N ALA A 161 -28.64 -16.13 29.13
CA ALA A 161 -29.25 -14.89 29.58
C ALA A 161 -28.21 -13.76 29.59
N VAL A 162 -28.55 -12.66 28.92
CA VAL A 162 -27.82 -11.40 28.91
C VAL A 162 -27.81 -10.81 30.34
N PRO A 163 -26.66 -10.58 30.98
CA PRO A 163 -26.63 -9.83 32.23
C PRO A 163 -26.97 -8.34 31.96
N PRO A 164 -27.64 -7.65 32.89
CA PRO A 164 -28.10 -6.28 32.67
C PRO A 164 -26.90 -5.33 32.49
N ALA A 165 -27.01 -4.46 31.48
CA ALA A 165 -26.09 -3.39 31.21
C ALA A 165 -25.89 -2.49 32.45
N PRO A 166 -24.68 -1.96 32.71
CA PRO A 166 -24.51 -0.93 33.72
C PRO A 166 -25.31 0.32 33.33
N ALA A 167 -26.02 0.87 34.31
CA ALA A 167 -27.01 1.92 34.18
C ALA A 167 -26.48 3.18 33.47
N SER A 168 -27.31 3.72 32.59
CA SER A 168 -27.18 5.04 31.97
C SER A 168 -27.25 6.16 33.01
N GLY A 169 -26.24 7.04 33.01
CA GLY A 169 -26.42 8.46 33.37
C GLY A 169 -25.49 9.04 34.44
N ARG A 170 -24.35 9.61 34.03
CA ARG A 170 -24.07 11.06 34.16
C ARG A 170 -22.75 11.43 33.45
N PRO A 171 -22.66 12.60 32.79
CA PRO A 171 -21.51 12.98 31.99
C PRO A 171 -20.42 13.59 32.89
N LEU A 172 -19.22 13.03 32.83
CA LEU A 172 -18.01 13.73 33.29
C LEU A 172 -17.15 14.02 32.06
N GLY A 173 -17.43 15.18 31.47
CA GLY A 173 -16.46 15.87 30.64
C GLY A 173 -15.30 16.38 31.52
N ARG A 174 -14.10 15.95 31.17
CA ARG A 174 -12.89 16.78 31.12
C ARG A 174 -12.17 16.43 29.80
N PRO A 175 -11.50 17.39 29.13
CA PRO A 175 -11.20 17.29 27.71
C PRO A 175 -10.09 16.27 27.44
N GLY A 176 -10.47 15.11 26.92
CA GLY A 176 -9.54 14.07 26.45
C GLY A 176 -9.74 13.83 24.96
N TRP A 177 -8.71 14.14 24.18
CA TRP A 177 -8.50 13.78 22.77
C TRP A 177 -9.65 14.08 21.78
N ALA A 178 -9.74 15.33 21.34
CA ALA A 178 -10.46 15.66 20.11
C ALA A 178 -9.66 15.15 18.90
N GLY A 179 -10.17 14.18 18.16
CA GLY A 179 -9.54 13.69 16.92
C GLY A 179 -9.63 12.18 16.65
N ARG A 180 -10.09 11.38 17.62
CA ARG A 180 -10.19 9.92 17.46
C ARG A 180 -11.32 9.55 16.49
N ARG A 181 -11.01 8.93 15.33
CA ARG A 181 -12.04 8.39 14.43
C ARG A 181 -11.89 6.87 14.32
N ARG A 182 -12.86 6.15 14.89
CA ARG A 182 -13.10 4.74 14.59
C ARG A 182 -13.64 4.65 13.15
N PRO A 183 -13.20 3.70 12.31
CA PRO A 183 -13.79 3.48 10.99
C PRO A 183 -15.31 3.26 11.09
N ALA A 184 -16.07 3.74 10.09
CA ALA A 184 -17.54 3.64 10.12
C ALA A 184 -18.06 2.21 9.91
N ALA A 185 -17.22 1.30 9.41
CA ALA A 185 -17.56 -0.10 9.15
C ALA A 185 -16.44 -1.04 9.63
N PRO A 186 -16.79 -2.25 10.08
CA PRO A 186 -15.81 -3.26 10.49
C PRO A 186 -14.86 -3.60 9.32
N PRO A 187 -13.55 -3.78 9.57
CA PRO A 187 -12.65 -4.33 8.57
C PRO A 187 -13.10 -5.76 8.23
N ALA A 188 -13.57 -5.98 7.01
CA ALA A 188 -13.94 -7.31 6.54
C ALA A 188 -12.69 -8.21 6.51
N TYR A 189 -12.79 -9.41 7.09
CA TYR A 189 -11.72 -10.40 7.04
C TYR A 189 -12.28 -11.79 6.70
N PRO A 190 -11.65 -12.51 5.74
CA PRO A 190 -10.76 -11.96 4.71
C PRO A 190 -11.56 -10.97 3.81
N ARG A 191 -10.95 -9.88 3.36
CA ARG A 191 -11.58 -9.00 2.36
C ARG A 191 -11.72 -9.79 1.05
N VAL A 192 -12.94 -10.21 0.74
CA VAL A 192 -13.33 -10.52 -0.62
C VAL A 192 -13.44 -9.18 -1.33
N TRP A 193 -12.46 -8.83 -2.16
CA TRP A 193 -12.66 -7.75 -3.12
C TRP A 193 -13.86 -8.12 -4.00
N GLY A 194 -14.62 -7.11 -4.43
CA GLY A 194 -15.54 -7.31 -5.55
C GLY A 194 -14.79 -8.04 -6.66
N ASP A 195 -15.45 -9.03 -7.26
CA ASP A 195 -14.86 -9.92 -8.25
C ASP A 195 -14.02 -9.09 -9.25
N PRO A 196 -12.71 -9.39 -9.46
CA PRO A 196 -11.90 -8.68 -10.46
C PRO A 196 -12.58 -8.64 -11.85
N ALA A 197 -13.54 -9.53 -12.10
CA ALA A 197 -14.43 -9.54 -13.25
C ALA A 197 -15.39 -8.33 -13.39
N THR A 198 -15.48 -7.39 -12.43
CA THR A 198 -16.39 -6.22 -12.51
C THR A 198 -15.69 -4.86 -12.44
N ARG A 199 -14.35 -4.80 -12.33
CA ARG A 199 -13.64 -3.52 -12.17
C ARG A 199 -13.49 -2.79 -13.50
N GLU A 200 -14.06 -1.60 -13.59
CA GLU A 200 -14.08 -0.80 -14.83
C GLU A 200 -12.89 0.17 -14.98
N ALA A 201 -12.22 0.51 -13.87
CA ALA A 201 -11.14 1.48 -13.83
C ALA A 201 -10.15 1.24 -12.68
N VAL A 202 -8.97 1.85 -12.79
CA VAL A 202 -7.96 1.99 -11.73
C VAL A 202 -7.78 3.46 -11.43
N THR A 203 -7.80 3.84 -10.15
CA THR A 203 -7.57 5.23 -9.74
C THR A 203 -6.24 5.42 -9.02
N VAL A 204 -5.51 6.46 -9.40
CA VAL A 204 -4.20 6.80 -8.84
C VAL A 204 -4.22 8.23 -8.34
N LEU A 205 -3.91 8.43 -7.06
CA LEU A 205 -3.51 9.74 -6.55
C LEU A 205 -2.02 9.93 -6.83
N HIS A 206 -1.69 10.75 -7.81
CA HIS A 206 -0.30 11.12 -8.09
C HIS A 206 0.06 12.37 -7.30
N LEU A 207 1.06 12.27 -6.43
CA LEU A 207 1.52 13.32 -5.55
C LEU A 207 2.98 13.69 -5.88
N ALA A 208 3.24 14.98 -6.09
CA ALA A 208 4.61 15.49 -6.09
C ALA A 208 5.19 15.47 -4.68
N GLY A 209 6.49 15.24 -4.56
CA GLY A 209 7.16 15.30 -3.27
C GLY A 209 6.94 16.63 -2.54
N PRO A 210 6.67 16.59 -1.23
CA PRO A 210 6.41 17.78 -0.43
C PRO A 210 7.66 18.64 -0.17
N SER A 211 8.87 18.10 -0.29
CA SER A 211 10.10 18.83 0.05
C SER A 211 10.14 19.30 1.52
N PHE A 212 9.92 18.37 2.45
CA PHE A 212 10.02 18.63 3.89
C PHE A 212 11.40 19.22 4.24
N GLY A 213 11.40 20.28 5.06
CA GLY A 213 12.59 21.10 5.35
C GLY A 213 12.38 22.58 4.99
N ARG A 214 11.38 22.89 4.15
CA ARG A 214 11.02 24.26 3.73
C ARG A 214 9.80 24.85 4.47
N GLY A 215 9.62 24.48 5.74
CA GLY A 215 8.53 25.00 6.59
C GLY A 215 7.17 24.32 6.42
N GLN A 216 7.05 23.31 5.56
CA GLN A 216 5.85 22.49 5.49
C GLN A 216 5.70 21.58 6.71
N ASP A 217 4.48 21.54 7.26
CA ASP A 217 4.09 20.62 8.31
C ASP A 217 3.38 19.38 7.71
N PRO A 218 3.81 18.14 8.05
CA PRO A 218 3.19 16.92 7.56
C PRO A 218 1.68 16.82 7.79
N ALA A 219 1.23 17.27 8.96
CA ALA A 219 -0.12 17.11 9.44
C ALA A 219 -1.08 18.10 8.79
N GLU A 220 -0.64 19.36 8.63
CA GLU A 220 -1.36 20.36 7.85
C GLU A 220 -1.50 19.95 6.38
N LEU A 221 -0.43 19.42 5.78
CA LEU A 221 -0.46 18.98 4.38
C LEU A 221 -1.39 17.77 4.18
N GLN A 222 -1.39 16.81 5.10
CA GLN A 222 -2.35 15.69 5.09
C GLN A 222 -3.79 16.18 5.13
N ALA A 223 -4.09 17.13 6.03
CA ALA A 223 -5.43 17.70 6.17
C ALA A 223 -5.86 18.45 4.91
N ALA A 224 -4.94 19.21 4.29
CA ALA A 224 -5.21 19.91 3.03
C ALA A 224 -5.52 18.92 1.89
N ILE A 225 -4.68 17.90 1.68
CA ILE A 225 -4.91 16.88 0.65
C ILE A 225 -6.24 16.14 0.89
N TRP A 226 -6.54 15.81 2.15
CA TRP A 226 -7.81 15.17 2.49
C TRP A 226 -9.02 16.08 2.19
N GLY A 227 -8.93 17.37 2.49
CA GLY A 227 -9.95 18.36 2.15
C GLY A 227 -10.23 18.41 0.64
N ASP A 228 -9.16 18.52 -0.17
CA ASP A 228 -9.26 18.53 -1.63
C ASP A 228 -9.92 17.24 -2.16
N LEU A 229 -9.58 16.08 -1.59
CA LEU A 229 -10.16 14.80 -1.99
C LEU A 229 -11.65 14.66 -1.60
N VAL A 230 -12.07 15.25 -0.48
CA VAL A 230 -13.49 15.31 -0.11
C VAL A 230 -14.25 16.15 -1.15
N GLU A 231 -13.73 17.33 -1.50
CA GLU A 231 -14.36 18.17 -2.54
C GLU A 231 -14.42 17.48 -3.90
N LEU A 232 -13.36 16.75 -4.27
CA LEU A 232 -13.35 15.92 -5.48
C LEU A 232 -14.42 14.82 -5.44
N THR A 233 -14.56 14.15 -4.29
CA THR A 233 -15.55 13.08 -4.10
C THR A 233 -16.98 13.65 -4.18
N ASP A 234 -17.22 14.81 -3.58
CA ASP A 234 -18.50 15.52 -3.65
C ASP A 234 -18.83 15.97 -5.08
N ALA A 235 -17.81 16.26 -5.89
CA ALA A 235 -17.93 16.52 -7.33
C ALA A 235 -18.07 15.24 -8.20
N GLY A 236 -18.14 14.06 -7.58
CA GLY A 236 -18.32 12.77 -8.25
C GLY A 236 -17.04 12.09 -8.73
N ALA A 237 -15.85 12.56 -8.30
CA ALA A 237 -14.61 11.86 -8.55
C ALA A 237 -14.51 10.59 -7.68
N PRO A 238 -13.87 9.51 -8.18
CA PRO A 238 -13.72 8.27 -7.42
C PRO A 238 -12.64 8.39 -6.34
N SER A 239 -12.71 7.53 -5.31
CA SER A 239 -11.62 7.37 -4.34
C SER A 239 -10.38 6.74 -5.00
N PRO A 240 -9.15 7.07 -4.54
CA PRO A 240 -7.93 6.50 -5.10
C PRO A 240 -7.70 5.03 -4.67
N ASP A 241 -7.33 4.17 -5.62
CA ASP A 241 -6.90 2.78 -5.37
C ASP A 241 -5.41 2.68 -5.04
N LEU A 242 -4.62 3.67 -5.47
CA LEU A 242 -3.16 3.74 -5.38
C LEU A 242 -2.70 5.15 -5.07
N LEU A 243 -1.60 5.27 -4.33
CA LEU A 243 -0.85 6.51 -4.14
C LEU A 243 0.51 6.38 -4.82
N VAL A 244 0.84 7.28 -5.74
CA VAL A 244 2.16 7.33 -6.40
C VAL A 244 2.85 8.65 -6.06
N VAL A 245 4.03 8.59 -5.44
CA VAL A 245 4.80 9.76 -5.02
C VAL A 245 6.09 9.87 -5.84
N THR A 246 6.17 10.90 -6.68
CA THR A 246 7.25 11.07 -7.68
C THR A 246 8.44 11.88 -7.17
N GLY A 247 9.04 11.45 -6.06
CA GLY A 247 10.31 11.97 -5.49
C GLY A 247 10.30 13.39 -4.96
N ASP A 248 11.43 13.79 -4.38
CA ASP A 248 11.65 15.04 -3.62
C ASP A 248 10.76 15.10 -2.37
N LEU A 249 10.74 14.01 -1.59
CA LEU A 249 10.08 14.01 -0.28
C LEU A 249 10.67 15.04 0.67
N THR A 250 11.99 15.20 0.60
CA THR A 250 12.79 16.04 1.48
C THR A 250 13.39 17.22 0.70
N ALA A 251 13.86 18.24 1.43
CA ALA A 251 14.53 19.38 0.84
C ALA A 251 16.04 19.12 0.68
N SER A 252 16.64 18.28 1.51
CA SER A 252 18.09 18.06 1.55
C SER A 252 18.52 16.61 1.86
N GLY A 253 17.59 15.68 1.98
CA GLY A 253 17.86 14.30 2.35
C GLY A 253 18.30 14.12 3.80
N SER A 254 17.94 15.03 4.70
CA SER A 254 18.35 14.93 6.12
C SER A 254 17.48 13.91 6.90
N PRO A 255 18.00 13.29 7.97
CA PRO A 255 17.25 12.34 8.78
C PRO A 255 15.90 12.90 9.28
N ARG A 256 15.92 14.13 9.81
CA ARG A 256 14.71 14.79 10.36
C ARG A 256 13.64 15.05 9.30
N GLU A 257 14.05 15.34 8.08
CA GLU A 257 13.13 15.54 6.96
C GLU A 257 12.52 14.20 6.53
N PHE A 258 13.28 13.11 6.55
CA PHE A 258 12.76 11.77 6.31
C PHE A 258 11.82 11.28 7.41
N ASP A 259 12.07 11.60 8.68
CA ASP A 259 11.14 11.30 9.78
C ASP A 259 9.78 11.99 9.55
N ARG A 260 9.79 13.26 9.11
CA ARG A 260 8.59 14.00 8.71
C ARG A 260 7.92 13.38 7.48
N ALA A 261 8.69 12.98 6.48
CA ALA A 261 8.19 12.32 5.28
C ALA A 261 7.51 10.98 5.60
N LEU A 262 8.08 10.18 6.51
CA LEU A 262 7.48 8.92 6.93
C LEU A 262 6.15 9.16 7.67
N ALA A 263 6.12 10.12 8.61
CA ALA A 263 4.88 10.49 9.30
C ALA A 263 3.80 10.97 8.30
N PHE A 264 4.21 11.77 7.32
CA PHE A 264 3.35 12.23 6.24
C PHE A 264 2.77 11.06 5.41
N LEU A 265 3.62 10.18 4.89
CA LEU A 265 3.19 9.07 4.02
C LEU A 265 2.31 8.07 4.78
N THR A 266 2.67 7.76 6.02
CA THR A 266 1.92 6.83 6.87
C THR A 266 0.53 7.37 7.18
N GLY A 267 0.43 8.63 7.61
CA GLY A 267 -0.87 9.22 7.92
C GLY A 267 -1.73 9.45 6.67
N LEU A 268 -1.14 9.87 5.54
CA LEU A 268 -1.89 10.00 4.29
C LEU A 268 -2.43 8.63 3.82
N ARG A 269 -1.59 7.59 3.85
CA ARG A 269 -2.01 6.22 3.53
C ARG A 269 -3.18 5.77 4.40
N ALA A 270 -3.11 6.03 5.71
CA ALA A 270 -4.17 5.69 6.66
C ALA A 270 -5.47 6.46 6.36
N LEU A 271 -5.38 7.77 6.07
CA LEU A 271 -6.55 8.58 5.67
C LEU A 271 -7.22 8.04 4.41
N LEU A 272 -6.43 7.60 3.43
CA LEU A 272 -6.93 7.01 2.18
C LEU A 272 -7.41 5.55 2.34
N GLY A 273 -7.19 4.93 3.50
CA GLY A 273 -7.50 3.50 3.73
C GLY A 273 -6.70 2.57 2.82
N LEU A 274 -5.50 2.98 2.40
CA LEU A 274 -4.63 2.23 1.51
C LEU A 274 -3.71 1.30 2.29
N GLU A 275 -3.38 0.16 1.70
CA GLU A 275 -2.39 -0.76 2.25
C GLU A 275 -0.97 -0.36 1.83
N PRO A 276 0.07 -0.76 2.56
CA PRO A 276 1.44 -0.32 2.26
C PRO A 276 1.89 -0.67 0.83
N HIS A 277 1.47 -1.81 0.27
CA HIS A 277 1.80 -2.21 -1.11
C HIS A 277 1.09 -1.37 -2.19
N ARG A 278 0.11 -0.53 -1.81
CA ARG A 278 -0.62 0.39 -2.71
C ARG A 278 0.00 1.78 -2.78
N VAL A 279 1.12 1.97 -2.08
CA VAL A 279 1.92 3.20 -2.13
C VAL A 279 3.16 2.89 -2.97
N ALA A 280 3.33 3.60 -4.08
CA ALA A 280 4.54 3.55 -4.88
C ALA A 280 5.35 4.83 -4.65
N LEU A 281 6.53 4.69 -4.06
CA LEU A 281 7.43 5.80 -3.77
C LEU A 281 8.65 5.72 -4.68
N VAL A 282 9.07 6.85 -5.23
CA VAL A 282 10.28 6.96 -6.04
C VAL A 282 11.16 8.06 -5.47
N PRO A 283 12.50 7.89 -5.36
CA PRO A 283 13.38 8.94 -4.88
C PRO A 283 13.56 10.08 -5.89
N GLY A 284 13.82 11.29 -5.39
CA GLY A 284 14.21 12.46 -6.16
C GLY A 284 15.61 12.98 -5.86
N GLY A 285 16.03 14.04 -6.56
CA GLY A 285 17.34 14.64 -6.38
C GLY A 285 17.52 15.29 -5.01
N HIS A 286 16.45 15.87 -4.46
CA HIS A 286 16.49 16.47 -3.12
C HIS A 286 16.48 15.45 -1.98
N ASP A 287 16.19 14.18 -2.28
CA ASP A 287 16.26 13.07 -1.32
C ASP A 287 17.70 12.56 -1.10
N VAL A 288 18.65 13.04 -1.92
CA VAL A 288 20.07 12.71 -1.81
C VAL A 288 20.74 13.54 -0.73
N ASN A 289 21.32 12.87 0.27
CA ASN A 289 22.08 13.55 1.30
C ASN A 289 23.50 13.89 0.81
N GLN A 290 23.72 15.15 0.47
CA GLN A 290 25.02 15.62 -0.04
C GLN A 290 26.15 15.46 0.98
N ALA A 291 25.88 15.64 2.27
CA ALA A 291 26.90 15.48 3.32
C ALA A 291 27.35 14.01 3.44
N ALA A 292 26.42 13.06 3.37
CA ALA A 292 26.73 11.63 3.35
C ALA A 292 27.52 11.24 2.09
N CYS A 293 27.16 11.81 0.95
CA CYS A 293 27.92 11.63 -0.30
C CYS A 293 29.36 12.16 -0.16
N ARG A 294 29.56 13.37 0.38
CA ARG A 294 30.89 13.95 0.61
C ARG A 294 31.72 13.12 1.59
N ALA A 295 31.11 12.66 2.68
CA ALA A 295 31.77 11.79 3.65
C ALA A 295 32.25 10.47 3.03
N TYR A 296 31.45 9.87 2.14
CA TYR A 296 31.84 8.67 1.40
C TYR A 296 33.07 8.92 0.53
N PHE A 297 33.10 10.04 -0.20
CA PHE A 297 34.25 10.39 -1.05
C PHE A 297 35.52 10.62 -0.22
N ASN A 298 35.43 11.33 0.91
CA ASN A 298 36.56 11.53 1.80
C ASN A 298 37.09 10.21 2.38
N THR A 299 36.19 9.25 2.66
CA THR A 299 36.57 7.90 3.13
C THR A 299 37.31 7.14 2.03
N CYS A 300 36.76 7.14 0.81
CA CYS A 300 37.41 6.53 -0.34
C CYS A 300 38.79 7.15 -0.63
N GLU A 301 38.93 8.47 -0.53
CA GLU A 301 40.20 9.17 -0.68
C GLU A 301 41.22 8.74 0.39
N ALA A 302 40.79 8.66 1.66
CA ALA A 302 41.65 8.21 2.76
C ALA A 302 42.12 6.75 2.59
N ASP A 303 41.29 5.91 1.98
CA ASP A 303 41.58 4.50 1.71
C ASP A 303 42.26 4.28 0.34
N GLU A 304 42.61 5.34 -0.39
CA GLU A 304 43.17 5.30 -1.75
C GLU A 304 42.33 4.50 -2.75
N MET A 305 41.01 4.49 -2.57
CA MET A 305 40.05 3.79 -3.42
C MET A 305 39.22 4.77 -4.25
N PRO A 306 38.90 4.45 -5.52
CA PRO A 306 37.95 5.26 -6.28
C PRO A 306 36.52 5.08 -5.73
N PRO A 307 35.74 6.16 -5.56
CA PRO A 307 34.34 6.06 -5.17
C PRO A 307 33.55 5.33 -6.27
N ARG A 308 32.66 4.40 -5.88
CA ARG A 308 31.89 3.59 -6.82
C ARG A 308 30.49 4.18 -7.04
N PRO A 309 30.13 4.58 -8.27
CA PRO A 309 28.75 4.94 -8.60
C PRO A 309 27.79 3.76 -8.31
N PRO A 310 26.54 4.03 -7.91
CA PRO A 310 25.90 5.34 -7.79
C PRO A 310 26.13 6.05 -6.43
N TYR A 311 27.16 5.68 -5.66
CA TYR A 311 27.49 6.27 -4.35
C TYR A 311 26.41 6.02 -3.28
N TRP A 312 26.09 4.74 -3.05
CA TRP A 312 25.01 4.26 -2.18
C TRP A 312 24.80 5.03 -0.84
N PRO A 313 25.84 5.40 -0.06
CA PRO A 313 25.65 6.07 1.22
C PRO A 313 24.81 7.35 1.17
N LYS A 314 24.70 7.98 -0.01
CA LYS A 314 23.89 9.17 -0.25
C LYS A 314 22.37 8.94 -0.02
N TRP A 315 21.89 7.70 -0.15
CA TRP A 315 20.48 7.32 0.04
C TRP A 315 20.21 6.60 1.36
N ARG A 316 21.17 6.52 2.28
CA ARG A 316 21.01 5.75 3.54
C ARG A 316 19.73 6.08 4.33
N HIS A 317 19.27 7.34 4.26
CA HIS A 317 18.05 7.77 4.94
C HIS A 317 16.79 7.46 4.14
N SER A 318 16.85 7.53 2.80
CA SER A 318 15.78 7.03 1.93
C SER A 318 15.59 5.52 2.09
N ALA A 319 16.70 4.75 2.13
CA ALA A 319 16.66 3.31 2.35
C ALA A 319 16.02 2.94 3.68
N ARG A 320 16.34 3.69 4.75
CA ARG A 320 15.67 3.54 6.05
C ARG A 320 14.17 3.82 5.96
N LEU A 321 13.76 4.90 5.29
CA LEU A 321 12.34 5.19 5.07
C LEU A 321 11.64 4.05 4.31
N PHE A 322 12.26 3.50 3.27
CA PHE A 322 11.71 2.36 2.52
C PHE A 322 11.55 1.12 3.40
N GLN A 323 12.57 0.80 4.20
CA GLN A 323 12.50 -0.33 5.14
C GLN A 323 11.35 -0.19 6.14
N GLU A 324 11.13 1.02 6.66
CA GLU A 324 10.07 1.30 7.63
C GLU A 324 8.68 1.33 6.96
N LEU A 325 8.55 1.95 5.78
CA LEU A 325 7.28 2.08 5.06
C LEU A 325 6.77 0.74 4.48
N TYR A 326 7.68 -0.11 3.99
CA TYR A 326 7.36 -1.37 3.32
C TYR A 326 7.71 -2.59 4.16
N GLN A 327 7.83 -2.42 5.48
CA GLN A 327 8.23 -3.49 6.37
C GLN A 327 7.32 -4.72 6.24
N GLY A 328 7.92 -5.86 5.88
CA GLY A 328 7.25 -7.14 5.66
C GLY A 328 6.70 -7.36 4.26
N LEU A 329 6.99 -6.45 3.33
CA LEU A 329 6.71 -6.62 1.90
C LEU A 329 7.99 -6.96 1.14
N ASP A 330 7.86 -7.66 0.01
CA ASP A 330 8.97 -7.94 -0.91
C ASP A 330 9.32 -6.72 -1.78
N THR A 331 9.49 -5.56 -1.14
CA THR A 331 9.84 -4.29 -1.79
C THR A 331 11.33 -4.03 -1.64
N VAL A 332 12.04 -3.93 -2.77
CA VAL A 332 13.50 -3.77 -2.79
C VAL A 332 13.90 -2.31 -3.01
N PHE A 333 14.81 -1.81 -2.15
CA PHE A 333 15.54 -0.55 -2.34
C PHE A 333 16.87 -0.64 -1.56
N ASP A 334 17.91 -1.14 -2.21
CA ASP A 334 19.23 -1.38 -1.62
C ASP A 334 20.38 -0.99 -2.56
N SER A 335 21.62 -1.31 -2.17
CA SER A 335 22.81 -0.95 -2.94
C SER A 335 22.90 -1.61 -4.32
N ASP A 336 22.29 -2.79 -4.49
CA ASP A 336 22.33 -3.54 -5.73
C ASP A 336 21.16 -3.16 -6.63
N GLN A 337 20.03 -2.77 -6.03
CA GLN A 337 18.83 -2.32 -6.73
C GLN A 337 18.24 -1.06 -6.08
N PRO A 338 18.79 0.14 -6.34
CA PRO A 338 18.29 1.41 -5.82
C PRO A 338 17.05 1.91 -6.59
N TRP A 339 16.19 1.01 -7.06
CA TRP A 339 14.93 1.26 -7.76
C TRP A 339 13.96 0.11 -7.46
N THR A 340 12.66 0.34 -7.69
CA THR A 340 11.64 -0.56 -7.12
C THR A 340 10.51 -0.80 -8.10
N LEU A 341 10.02 -2.05 -8.14
CA LEU A 341 8.81 -2.43 -8.85
C LEU A 341 7.70 -2.67 -7.82
N PHE A 342 6.54 -2.07 -8.03
CA PHE A 342 5.40 -2.16 -7.12
C PHE A 342 4.24 -2.89 -7.81
N PRO A 343 4.21 -4.22 -7.78
CA PRO A 343 3.06 -4.99 -8.28
C PRO A 343 1.89 -4.87 -7.30
N VAL A 344 0.69 -4.69 -7.83
CA VAL A 344 -0.58 -4.67 -7.09
C VAL A 344 -1.52 -5.67 -7.75
N PRO A 345 -1.41 -6.96 -7.39
CA PRO A 345 -2.10 -8.06 -8.05
C PRO A 345 -3.62 -7.92 -8.07
N GLU A 346 -4.19 -7.39 -7.00
CA GLU A 346 -5.63 -7.14 -6.86
C GLU A 346 -6.13 -6.14 -7.90
N LEU A 347 -5.24 -5.26 -8.36
CA LEU A 347 -5.52 -4.27 -9.37
C LEU A 347 -5.04 -4.69 -10.76
N HIS A 348 -4.39 -5.84 -10.93
CA HIS A 348 -3.66 -6.19 -12.15
C HIS A 348 -2.88 -4.98 -12.69
N THR A 349 -2.23 -4.25 -11.78
CA THR A 349 -1.48 -3.03 -12.07
C THR A 349 -0.09 -3.16 -11.47
N VAL A 350 0.92 -2.68 -12.19
CA VAL A 350 2.29 -2.58 -11.70
C VAL A 350 2.81 -1.16 -11.91
N VAL A 351 3.48 -0.62 -10.89
CA VAL A 351 4.20 0.66 -10.98
C VAL A 351 5.70 0.41 -11.04
N ALA A 352 6.35 0.83 -12.12
CA ALA A 352 7.80 0.88 -12.26
C ALA A 352 8.31 2.18 -11.64
N GLY A 353 8.88 2.11 -10.43
CA GLY A 353 9.47 3.24 -9.73
C GLY A 353 10.92 3.45 -10.11
N LEU A 354 11.18 4.30 -11.10
CA LEU A 354 12.52 4.55 -11.62
C LEU A 354 13.24 5.61 -10.80
N ASN A 355 14.37 5.24 -10.20
CA ASN A 355 15.25 6.19 -9.56
C ASN A 355 15.99 7.01 -10.62
N SER A 356 15.63 8.28 -10.72
CA SER A 356 16.26 9.25 -11.64
C SER A 356 17.32 10.10 -10.94
N SER A 357 17.64 9.82 -9.67
CA SER A 357 18.71 10.50 -8.92
C SER A 357 20.04 9.73 -8.98
N MET A 358 20.21 8.83 -9.95
CA MET A 358 21.38 7.93 -10.00
C MET A 358 22.70 8.68 -10.11
N ALA A 359 22.74 9.75 -10.91
CA ALA A 359 23.93 10.60 -11.05
C ALA A 359 24.19 11.51 -9.84
N TYR A 360 23.14 11.91 -9.10
CA TYR A 360 23.22 12.94 -8.05
C TYR A 360 24.34 12.69 -7.05
N SER A 361 25.13 13.73 -6.78
CA SER A 361 26.19 13.74 -5.78
C SER A 361 26.31 15.11 -5.11
N HIS A 362 27.30 15.26 -4.23
CA HIS A 362 27.65 16.54 -3.61
C HIS A 362 28.36 17.51 -4.58
N ARG A 363 28.73 17.05 -5.79
CA ARG A 363 29.40 17.85 -6.82
C ARG A 363 28.36 18.54 -7.70
N PRO A 364 28.56 19.82 -8.07
CA PRO A 364 27.60 20.55 -8.91
C PRO A 364 27.34 19.90 -10.27
N ASP A 365 28.38 19.32 -10.90
CA ASP A 365 28.26 18.69 -12.22
C ASP A 365 27.43 17.40 -12.21
N ASP A 366 27.23 16.80 -11.03
CA ASP A 366 26.50 15.55 -10.85
C ASP A 366 25.00 15.81 -10.54
N GLN A 367 24.55 17.06 -10.46
CA GLN A 367 23.17 17.42 -10.08
C GLN A 367 22.20 17.41 -11.26
N TYR A 368 22.03 16.25 -11.90
CA TYR A 368 21.11 16.06 -13.03
C TYR A 368 20.38 14.71 -12.99
N GLY A 369 19.22 14.67 -13.66
CA GLY A 369 18.40 13.46 -13.74
C GLY A 369 19.07 12.40 -14.61
N TRP A 370 19.20 11.18 -14.09
CA TRP A 370 19.76 10.04 -14.80
C TRP A 370 19.18 8.73 -14.27
N VAL A 371 18.75 7.83 -15.17
CA VAL A 371 18.23 6.48 -14.82
C VAL A 371 19.31 5.42 -15.02
N GLY A 372 20.05 5.50 -16.11
CA GLY A 372 21.11 4.57 -16.50
C GLY A 372 20.63 3.34 -17.28
N PRO A 373 21.50 2.76 -18.11
CA PRO A 373 21.17 1.63 -18.98
C PRO A 373 20.82 0.37 -18.20
N ASP A 374 21.47 0.10 -17.06
CA ASP A 374 21.26 -1.13 -16.28
C ASP A 374 19.86 -1.17 -15.67
N GLN A 375 19.44 -0.07 -15.03
CA GLN A 375 18.09 0.08 -14.50
C GLN A 375 17.05 0.00 -15.61
N ALA A 376 17.27 0.69 -16.74
CA ALA A 376 16.34 0.68 -17.85
C ALA A 376 16.19 -0.72 -18.48
N ALA A 377 17.29 -1.44 -18.66
CA ALA A 377 17.28 -2.82 -19.14
C ALA A 377 16.61 -3.78 -18.14
N TRP A 378 16.86 -3.58 -16.83
CA TRP A 378 16.21 -4.34 -15.77
C TRP A 378 14.69 -4.19 -15.84
N PHE A 379 14.15 -2.96 -15.91
CA PHE A 379 12.71 -2.74 -16.04
C PHE A 379 12.15 -3.28 -17.36
N ALA A 380 12.89 -3.16 -18.46
CA ALA A 380 12.49 -3.72 -19.75
C ALA A 380 12.31 -5.24 -19.70
N GLN A 381 13.04 -5.95 -18.82
CA GLN A 381 12.88 -7.37 -18.57
C GLN A 381 11.80 -7.66 -17.53
N ALA A 382 11.82 -6.95 -16.40
CA ALA A 382 10.91 -7.16 -15.28
C ALA A 382 9.43 -6.89 -15.64
N LEU A 383 9.17 -6.01 -16.61
CA LEU A 383 7.83 -5.68 -17.06
C LEU A 383 7.22 -6.70 -18.05
N ARG A 384 8.01 -7.64 -18.61
CA ARG A 384 7.53 -8.59 -19.62
C ARG A 384 6.40 -9.51 -19.13
N PRO A 385 6.50 -10.14 -17.94
CA PRO A 385 5.42 -11.02 -17.46
C PRO A 385 4.09 -10.26 -17.31
N TYR A 386 4.15 -9.04 -16.77
CA TYR A 386 2.99 -8.16 -16.65
C TYR A 386 2.42 -7.72 -18.01
N GLU A 387 3.26 -7.61 -19.03
CA GLU A 387 2.82 -7.35 -20.40
C GLU A 387 2.09 -8.53 -21.01
N GLU A 388 2.65 -9.72 -20.88
CA GLU A 388 2.10 -10.98 -21.38
C GLU A 388 0.77 -11.31 -20.68
N GLU A 389 0.69 -11.08 -19.38
CA GLU A 389 -0.51 -11.29 -18.58
C GLU A 389 -1.58 -10.20 -18.75
N GLY A 390 -1.29 -9.10 -19.43
CA GLY A 390 -2.28 -8.07 -19.70
C GLY A 390 -2.55 -7.10 -18.54
N TRP A 391 -1.55 -6.80 -17.71
CA TRP A 391 -1.66 -5.87 -16.58
C TRP A 391 -1.53 -4.41 -17.03
N LEU A 392 -2.10 -3.47 -16.27
CA LEU A 392 -1.78 -2.05 -16.42
C LEU A 392 -0.36 -1.79 -15.90
N ARG A 393 0.42 -1.04 -16.66
CA ARG A 393 1.86 -0.79 -16.42
C ARG A 393 2.11 0.72 -16.41
N ILE A 394 2.41 1.26 -15.24
CA ILE A 394 2.62 2.70 -15.00
C ILE A 394 4.10 2.90 -14.66
N GLY A 395 4.78 3.88 -15.24
CA GLY A 395 6.09 4.32 -14.78
C GLY A 395 5.98 5.52 -13.86
N ALA A 396 6.92 5.67 -12.95
CA ALA A 396 7.03 6.84 -12.08
C ALA A 396 8.50 7.23 -11.89
N LEU A 397 8.84 8.52 -12.07
CA LEU A 397 10.16 9.06 -11.73
C LEU A 397 10.10 10.52 -11.31
N ARG A 398 11.17 11.07 -10.72
CA ARG A 398 11.18 12.50 -10.36
C ARG A 398 11.37 13.42 -11.56
N HIS A 399 12.40 13.18 -12.38
CA HIS A 399 12.81 14.09 -13.46
C HIS A 399 11.96 13.89 -14.71
N ALA A 400 11.58 14.97 -15.41
CA ALA A 400 10.80 14.80 -16.63
C ALA A 400 11.67 14.34 -17.80
N PRO A 401 11.20 13.38 -18.61
CA PRO A 401 11.75 13.16 -19.94
C PRO A 401 11.68 14.44 -20.79
N ALA A 402 12.67 14.66 -21.64
CA ALA A 402 12.68 15.77 -22.59
C ALA A 402 12.94 15.30 -24.03
N ALA A 403 12.47 16.05 -25.02
CA ALA A 403 12.82 15.78 -26.42
C ALA A 403 14.34 15.83 -26.59
N ALA A 404 14.85 14.96 -27.46
CA ALA A 404 16.27 14.75 -27.77
C ALA A 404 17.02 15.99 -28.34
N ARG A 405 16.46 17.20 -28.24
CA ARG A 405 17.04 18.47 -28.70
C ARG A 405 16.95 19.62 -27.69
N ALA A 406 16.36 19.43 -26.51
CA ALA A 406 16.41 20.47 -25.49
C ALA A 406 17.83 20.50 -24.90
N ALA A 407 18.60 21.55 -25.22
CA ALA A 407 19.90 21.77 -24.61
C ALA A 407 19.73 21.80 -23.08
N VAL A 408 20.42 20.92 -22.37
CA VAL A 408 20.49 20.96 -20.90
C VAL A 408 21.18 22.27 -20.52
N PRO A 409 20.49 23.23 -19.87
CA PRO A 409 21.18 24.39 -19.32
C PRO A 409 22.19 23.86 -18.30
N ARG A 410 23.48 24.17 -18.50
CA ARG A 410 24.49 23.85 -17.49
C ARG A 410 24.26 24.75 -16.28
N GLY A 411 23.99 24.11 -15.14
CA GLY A 411 23.70 24.76 -13.87
C GLY A 411 22.23 24.60 -13.49
N ALA A 412 21.99 24.31 -12.20
CA ALA A 412 20.67 24.43 -11.59
C ALA A 412 20.18 25.87 -11.83
N THR A 413 19.29 26.06 -12.80
CA THR A 413 18.51 27.30 -12.84
C THR A 413 17.68 27.33 -11.57
N GLN A 414 17.43 28.53 -11.05
CA GLN A 414 16.71 28.78 -9.79
C GLN A 414 15.31 28.13 -9.68
N ASP A 415 14.81 27.45 -10.72
CA ASP A 415 13.41 27.04 -10.90
C ASP A 415 13.14 25.51 -11.03
N GLY A 416 14.08 24.60 -10.75
CA GLY A 416 13.77 23.17 -10.56
C GLY A 416 14.84 22.17 -11.02
N PRO A 417 14.64 20.86 -10.75
CA PRO A 417 15.53 19.81 -11.26
C PRO A 417 15.35 19.72 -12.78
N GLY A 418 16.42 19.96 -13.54
CA GLY A 418 16.39 19.95 -15.01
C GLY A 418 15.88 18.63 -15.62
N PRO A 419 15.79 18.53 -16.95
CA PRO A 419 15.27 17.34 -17.61
C PRO A 419 16.13 16.09 -17.38
N LEU A 420 15.55 14.92 -17.63
CA LEU A 420 16.25 13.65 -17.61
C LEU A 420 17.31 13.58 -18.73
N GLY A 421 18.58 13.40 -18.34
CA GLY A 421 19.73 13.44 -19.23
C GLY A 421 19.83 12.27 -20.22
N ASP A 422 19.22 11.12 -19.90
CA ASP A 422 19.21 9.89 -20.71
C ASP A 422 17.79 9.52 -21.14
N THR A 423 17.01 10.51 -21.57
CA THR A 423 15.65 10.28 -22.09
C THR A 423 15.63 9.28 -23.25
N ASP A 424 16.66 9.22 -24.09
CA ASP A 424 16.75 8.26 -25.20
C ASP A 424 16.86 6.80 -24.71
N VAL A 425 17.56 6.57 -23.60
CA VAL A 425 17.70 5.24 -22.98
C VAL A 425 16.35 4.80 -22.42
N LEU A 426 15.66 5.70 -21.70
CA LEU A 426 14.32 5.45 -21.20
C LEU A 426 13.33 5.17 -22.33
N ALA A 427 13.33 6.01 -23.37
CA ALA A 427 12.44 5.93 -24.53
C ALA A 427 12.61 4.63 -25.33
N ARG A 428 13.84 4.11 -25.39
CA ARG A 428 14.18 2.90 -26.15
C ARG A 428 13.94 1.61 -25.37
N LEU A 429 14.27 1.57 -24.08
CA LEU A 429 14.29 0.32 -23.31
C LEU A 429 13.02 0.11 -22.48
N THR A 430 12.63 1.10 -21.67
CA THR A 430 11.56 0.93 -20.68
C THR A 430 10.22 1.46 -21.18
N ALA A 431 10.22 2.67 -21.74
CA ALA A 431 9.01 3.36 -22.19
C ALA A 431 8.11 2.54 -23.12
N PRO A 432 8.63 1.69 -24.04
CA PRO A 432 7.78 0.88 -24.92
C PRO A 432 6.85 -0.10 -24.20
N ARG A 433 7.12 -0.43 -22.94
CA ARG A 433 6.31 -1.35 -22.13
C ARG A 433 5.32 -0.66 -21.21
N LEU A 434 5.43 0.66 -21.06
CA LEU A 434 4.58 1.44 -20.17
C LEU A 434 3.35 1.94 -20.93
N HIS A 435 2.27 2.19 -20.19
CA HIS A 435 1.08 2.85 -20.73
C HIS A 435 1.00 4.33 -20.36
N LEU A 436 1.67 4.70 -19.28
CA LEU A 436 1.67 6.04 -18.71
C LEU A 436 2.96 6.23 -17.91
N LEU A 437 3.52 7.43 -17.95
CA LEU A 437 4.66 7.82 -17.12
C LEU A 437 4.31 9.04 -16.28
N LEU A 438 4.34 8.86 -14.97
CA LEU A 438 4.16 9.91 -13.99
C LEU A 438 5.51 10.54 -13.67
N HIS A 439 5.58 11.86 -13.63
CA HIS A 439 6.77 12.56 -13.19
C HIS A 439 6.47 13.74 -12.27
N GLY A 440 7.48 14.15 -11.49
CA GLY A 440 7.31 15.30 -10.61
C GLY A 440 7.23 16.63 -11.39
N PRO A 441 6.96 17.74 -10.69
CA PRO A 441 6.74 19.05 -11.31
C PRO A 441 7.98 19.53 -12.06
N THR A 442 7.76 20.21 -13.18
CA THR A 442 8.77 20.87 -14.02
C THR A 442 8.39 22.30 -14.31
N GLY A 443 9.35 23.09 -14.78
CA GLY A 443 9.08 24.40 -15.35
C GLY A 443 8.13 24.36 -16.57
N PRO A 444 7.66 25.53 -17.04
CA PRO A 444 6.77 25.63 -18.18
C PRO A 444 7.34 24.94 -19.44
N GLY A 445 6.47 24.27 -20.21
CA GLY A 445 6.87 23.53 -21.42
C GLY A 445 7.05 22.02 -21.23
N ALA A 446 6.47 21.44 -20.17
CA ALA A 446 6.41 19.99 -19.98
C ALA A 446 5.79 19.29 -21.20
N GLN A 447 6.41 18.20 -21.64
CA GLN A 447 5.90 17.42 -22.75
C GLN A 447 4.71 16.58 -22.30
N ALA A 448 3.68 16.49 -23.13
CA ALA A 448 2.52 15.66 -22.86
C ALA A 448 2.72 14.18 -23.23
N ALA A 449 3.74 13.89 -24.07
CA ALA A 449 4.04 12.55 -24.54
C ALA A 449 5.52 12.38 -24.87
N LEU A 450 6.02 11.15 -24.75
CA LEU A 450 7.35 10.72 -25.15
C LEU A 450 7.25 9.79 -26.37
N SER A 451 7.96 10.10 -27.44
CA SER A 451 8.04 9.22 -28.62
C SER A 451 8.89 7.98 -28.31
N THR A 452 8.36 6.80 -28.64
CA THR A 452 9.01 5.51 -28.45
C THR A 452 8.95 4.68 -29.75
N PRO A 453 9.78 3.63 -29.89
CA PRO A 453 9.68 2.69 -31.03
C PRO A 453 8.30 2.02 -31.19
N SER A 454 7.49 1.95 -30.13
CA SER A 454 6.16 1.32 -30.13
C SER A 454 4.99 2.30 -30.23
N GLY A 455 5.25 3.60 -30.31
CA GLY A 455 4.24 4.66 -30.32
C GLY A 455 4.56 5.79 -29.34
N GLU A 456 3.54 6.56 -28.95
CA GLU A 456 3.69 7.62 -27.96
C GLU A 456 3.30 7.13 -26.56
N LEU A 457 4.13 7.47 -25.57
CA LEU A 457 3.88 7.23 -24.15
C LEU A 457 3.37 8.53 -23.51
N PRO A 458 2.12 8.59 -23.02
CA PRO A 458 1.61 9.75 -22.29
C PRO A 458 2.47 10.07 -21.05
N LEU A 459 2.74 11.35 -20.85
CA LEU A 459 3.44 11.89 -19.69
C LEU A 459 2.46 12.72 -18.85
N LEU A 460 2.42 12.50 -17.54
CA LEU A 460 1.64 13.32 -16.62
C LEU A 460 2.52 13.86 -15.51
N CYS A 461 2.32 15.14 -15.22
CA CYS A 461 2.98 15.85 -14.15
C CYS A 461 1.98 16.28 -13.08
N ALA A 462 2.49 16.44 -11.87
CA ALA A 462 1.80 17.21 -10.84
C ALA A 462 2.07 18.72 -11.06
N ASP A 463 1.08 19.56 -10.75
CA ASP A 463 1.10 21.00 -11.02
C ASP A 463 2.09 21.81 -10.17
N GLY A 464 2.77 21.18 -9.20
CA GLY A 464 3.77 21.82 -8.36
C GLY A 464 4.22 20.96 -7.18
N PRO A 465 5.23 21.38 -6.41
CA PRO A 465 5.64 20.69 -5.19
C PRO A 465 4.47 20.55 -4.20
N ALA A 466 4.38 19.40 -3.52
CA ALA A 466 3.26 19.05 -2.64
C ALA A 466 1.85 19.09 -3.28
N ARG A 467 1.73 19.26 -4.60
CA ARG A 467 0.45 19.19 -5.32
C ARG A 467 0.18 17.77 -5.78
N HIS A 468 -1.11 17.46 -5.90
CA HIS A 468 -1.57 16.17 -6.33
C HIS A 468 -2.52 16.29 -7.52
N ILE A 469 -2.67 15.18 -8.25
CA ILE A 469 -3.66 15.01 -9.31
C ILE A 469 -4.29 13.63 -9.12
N LEU A 470 -5.62 13.57 -9.14
CA LEU A 470 -6.33 12.30 -9.14
C LEU A 470 -6.50 11.84 -10.58
N LEU A 471 -6.13 10.59 -10.85
CA LEU A 471 -6.18 9.98 -12.17
C LEU A 471 -7.14 8.79 -12.14
N ARG A 472 -7.99 8.66 -13.16
CA ARG A 472 -8.80 7.47 -13.42
C ARG A 472 -8.44 6.93 -14.79
N MET A 473 -7.90 5.72 -14.81
CA MET A 473 -7.62 4.96 -16.02
C MET A 473 -8.73 3.93 -16.19
N GLY A 474 -9.52 4.03 -17.24
CA GLY A 474 -10.60 3.09 -17.55
C GLY A 474 -10.67 2.82 -19.04
N ARG A 475 -11.60 1.95 -19.46
CA ARG A 475 -11.79 1.64 -20.89
C ARG A 475 -12.06 2.87 -21.77
N ASP A 476 -12.66 3.91 -21.18
CA ASP A 476 -12.97 5.18 -21.81
C ASP A 476 -11.75 6.11 -21.99
N GLY A 477 -10.59 5.71 -21.46
CA GLY A 477 -9.34 6.44 -21.54
C GLY A 477 -8.88 6.92 -20.16
N LEU A 478 -8.28 8.10 -20.14
CA LEU A 478 -7.74 8.74 -18.94
C LEU A 478 -8.58 9.96 -18.58
N ALA A 479 -8.97 10.06 -17.31
CA ALA A 479 -9.55 11.26 -16.72
C ALA A 479 -8.63 11.76 -15.60
N ALA A 480 -8.34 13.06 -15.57
CA ALA A 480 -7.43 13.68 -14.62
C ALA A 480 -8.07 14.89 -13.94
N TRP A 481 -8.05 14.90 -12.62
CA TRP A 481 -8.56 15.99 -11.76
C TRP A 481 -7.40 16.69 -11.06
N PRO A 482 -6.96 17.86 -11.56
CA PRO A 482 -5.95 18.69 -10.87
C PRO A 482 -6.52 19.43 -9.65
N GLY A 483 -7.85 19.47 -9.52
CA GLY A 483 -8.57 20.11 -8.42
C GLY A 483 -10.08 19.92 -8.60
N PRO A 484 -10.91 20.53 -7.72
CA PRO A 484 -12.36 20.41 -7.76
C PRO A 484 -12.93 20.90 -9.10
N GLY A 485 -13.68 20.06 -9.81
CA GLY A 485 -14.29 20.41 -11.10
C GLY A 485 -14.33 19.26 -12.11
N GLU A 486 -14.60 19.60 -13.38
CA GLU A 486 -14.64 18.61 -14.46
C GLU A 486 -13.24 18.04 -14.76
N PRO A 487 -13.11 16.72 -14.94
CA PRO A 487 -11.85 16.11 -15.31
C PRO A 487 -11.41 16.49 -16.71
N ARG A 488 -10.09 16.66 -16.88
CA ARG A 488 -9.46 16.65 -18.20
C ARG A 488 -9.48 15.22 -18.72
N ARG A 489 -10.19 14.97 -19.83
CA ARG A 489 -10.31 13.65 -20.45
C ARG A 489 -9.43 13.54 -21.68
N SER A 490 -8.70 12.44 -21.80
CA SER A 490 -7.94 12.08 -22.99
C SER A 490 -8.22 10.62 -23.38
N ARG A 491 -8.27 10.36 -24.68
CA ARG A 491 -8.37 8.99 -25.19
C ARG A 491 -6.98 8.37 -25.17
N VAL A 492 -6.85 7.26 -24.47
CA VAL A 492 -5.61 6.49 -24.37
C VAL A 492 -5.94 5.03 -24.66
N GLU A 493 -5.17 4.40 -25.55
CA GLU A 493 -5.31 2.97 -25.86
C GLU A 493 -4.46 2.14 -24.89
N TRP A 494 -5.10 1.30 -24.07
CA TRP A 494 -4.43 0.46 -23.09
C TRP A 494 -3.99 -0.88 -23.67
N ARG A 495 -2.92 -0.85 -24.47
CA ARG A 495 -2.39 -2.04 -25.18
C ARG A 495 -1.97 -3.14 -24.21
N ARG A 496 -2.61 -4.31 -24.32
CA ARG A 496 -2.35 -5.45 -23.41
C ARG A 496 -2.55 -5.05 -21.93
N ALA A 497 -3.67 -4.41 -21.61
CA ALA A 497 -4.10 -4.12 -20.23
C ALA A 497 -5.49 -4.74 -19.90
N HIS A 498 -5.86 -5.81 -20.59
CA HIS A 498 -7.22 -6.37 -20.56
C HIS A 498 -7.61 -7.01 -19.22
N ARG A 499 -6.67 -7.33 -18.33
CA ARG A 499 -6.96 -7.78 -16.96
C ARG A 499 -7.20 -6.64 -15.98
N ALA A 500 -6.70 -5.44 -16.28
CA ALA A 500 -6.93 -4.28 -15.42
C ALA A 500 -8.39 -3.77 -15.48
N PHE A 501 -9.10 -4.06 -16.58
CA PHE A 501 -10.46 -3.59 -16.83
C PHE A 501 -11.35 -4.76 -17.31
N ALA A 502 -12.38 -5.10 -16.54
CA ALA A 502 -13.35 -6.16 -16.84
C ALA A 502 -13.92 -6.06 -18.27
N PRO A 503 -14.08 -7.17 -19.04
CA PRO A 503 -14.70 -7.16 -20.36
C PRO A 503 -16.08 -6.52 -20.31
N GLY A 504 -16.29 -5.46 -21.09
CA GLY A 504 -17.59 -4.81 -21.17
C GLY A 504 -18.64 -5.83 -21.64
N THR A 505 -19.77 -5.89 -20.95
CA THR A 505 -20.92 -6.65 -21.41
C THR A 505 -21.23 -6.18 -22.83
N PRO A 506 -21.28 -7.08 -23.84
CA PRO A 506 -21.73 -6.68 -25.17
C PRO A 506 -23.13 -6.09 -25.01
N GLY A 507 -23.24 -4.78 -25.19
CA GLY A 507 -24.52 -4.08 -25.12
C GLY A 507 -25.48 -4.77 -26.08
N GLY A 508 -26.58 -5.29 -25.53
CA GLY A 508 -27.68 -5.84 -26.31
C GLY A 508 -28.06 -4.81 -27.36
N THR A 509 -27.86 -5.16 -28.62
CA THR A 509 -28.38 -4.41 -29.75
C THR A 509 -29.87 -4.27 -29.54
N GLY A 510 -30.31 -3.05 -29.22
CA GLY A 510 -31.71 -2.69 -29.16
C GLY A 510 -32.33 -2.91 -30.53
N THR A 511 -33.05 -4.02 -30.69
CA THR A 511 -34.12 -4.12 -31.66
C THR A 511 -35.24 -3.20 -31.20
N ALA A 512 -35.30 -2.02 -31.79
CA ALA A 512 -36.51 -1.21 -31.82
C ALA A 512 -37.61 -2.01 -32.53
N GLY A 513 -38.74 -2.22 -31.85
CA GLY A 513 -39.90 -2.86 -32.45
C GLY A 513 -41.09 -2.92 -31.49
N GLY A 514 -42.00 -1.94 -31.63
CA GLY A 514 -43.43 -2.20 -31.48
C GLY A 514 -44.05 -2.01 -30.09
N THR A 515 -44.73 -0.87 -29.94
CA THR A 515 -45.80 -0.57 -28.98
C THR A 515 -46.92 -1.62 -28.94
N GLY A 516 -47.46 -1.93 -27.75
CA GLY A 516 -48.77 -2.58 -27.60
C GLY A 516 -49.02 -3.19 -26.22
N THR A 517 -49.89 -2.55 -25.43
CA THR A 517 -50.31 -2.88 -24.05
C THR A 517 -51.30 -4.09 -23.98
N PRO A 518 -51.85 -4.48 -22.81
CA PRO A 518 -51.54 -5.72 -22.08
C PRO A 518 -52.69 -6.75 -22.10
N GLY A 519 -52.40 -8.01 -21.73
CA GLY A 519 -53.46 -8.93 -21.30
C GLY A 519 -53.09 -10.41 -21.35
N GLY A 520 -53.61 -11.15 -20.38
CA GLY A 520 -53.89 -12.58 -20.57
C GLY A 520 -53.05 -13.54 -19.72
N THR A 521 -53.61 -13.89 -18.56
CA THR A 521 -53.44 -15.19 -17.89
C THR A 521 -53.52 -16.38 -18.85
N GLY A 522 -52.66 -17.39 -18.69
CA GLY A 522 -52.79 -18.64 -19.43
C GLY A 522 -51.77 -19.71 -19.06
N THR A 523 -52.27 -20.77 -18.43
CA THR A 523 -51.64 -22.02 -17.98
C THR A 523 -51.19 -22.98 -19.08
N ALA A 524 -50.16 -23.79 -18.73
CA ALA A 524 -49.95 -25.22 -19.04
C ALA A 524 -49.53 -25.68 -20.46
N GLY A 525 -48.54 -26.59 -20.47
CA GLY A 525 -48.68 -27.88 -21.18
C GLY A 525 -47.59 -28.29 -22.19
N GLY A 526 -46.93 -29.42 -21.89
CA GLY A 526 -46.51 -30.46 -22.85
C GLY A 526 -45.15 -30.28 -23.55
N THR A 527 -44.10 -31.06 -23.27
CA THR A 527 -43.80 -32.46 -23.65
C THR A 527 -43.59 -32.72 -25.15
N GLY A 528 -42.43 -33.31 -25.49
CA GLY A 528 -42.19 -34.10 -26.71
C GLY A 528 -40.82 -33.78 -27.34
N THR A 529 -39.72 -34.47 -26.99
CA THR A 529 -39.20 -35.76 -27.51
C THR A 529 -38.64 -35.76 -28.94
N ALA A 530 -37.38 -36.22 -29.01
CA ALA A 530 -36.73 -37.00 -30.07
C ALA A 530 -36.46 -36.24 -31.39
N ASP A 531 -35.44 -36.52 -32.22
CA ASP A 531 -34.46 -37.59 -32.31
C ASP A 531 -33.39 -37.12 -33.34
N GLY A 532 -32.27 -37.83 -33.45
CA GLY A 532 -31.50 -37.87 -34.71
C GLY A 532 -30.04 -37.41 -34.67
N ALA A 533 -29.15 -38.32 -34.32
CA ALA A 533 -27.81 -38.44 -34.94
C ALA A 533 -27.95 -39.23 -36.28
N PRO A 534 -26.88 -39.59 -37.04
CA PRO A 534 -25.45 -39.30 -36.94
C PRO A 534 -24.80 -38.91 -38.32
N GLY A 535 -23.49 -38.61 -38.32
CA GLY A 535 -22.71 -38.45 -39.57
C GLY A 535 -21.21 -38.49 -39.34
N ILE A 536 -20.61 -39.62 -39.72
CA ILE A 536 -19.20 -40.02 -39.59
C ILE A 536 -18.32 -39.34 -40.65
N GLY A 537 -17.04 -39.07 -40.36
CA GLY A 537 -16.07 -38.68 -41.40
C GLY A 537 -14.65 -38.31 -40.95
N THR A 538 -13.91 -39.28 -40.41
CA THR A 538 -12.46 -39.55 -40.57
C THR A 538 -11.46 -38.43 -40.93
N ALA A 539 -10.46 -38.26 -40.05
CA ALA A 539 -9.12 -37.72 -40.30
C ALA A 539 -8.28 -38.61 -41.25
N PRO A 540 -7.12 -38.16 -41.78
CA PRO A 540 -5.87 -38.19 -40.99
C PRO A 540 -4.84 -37.06 -41.25
N GLU A 541 -4.08 -36.74 -40.20
CA GLU A 541 -2.73 -36.11 -40.18
C GLU A 541 -1.64 -37.14 -40.61
N PRO A 542 -0.32 -36.86 -40.52
CA PRO A 542 0.49 -35.66 -40.81
C PRO A 542 1.72 -36.06 -41.70
N GLU A 543 2.66 -35.14 -41.99
CA GLU A 543 4.14 -35.34 -41.85
C GLU A 543 5.03 -34.30 -42.62
N PRO A 544 6.33 -34.17 -42.24
CA PRO A 544 7.11 -32.92 -42.24
C PRO A 544 8.33 -32.92 -43.20
N ARG A 545 9.14 -31.84 -43.18
CA ARG A 545 10.62 -31.74 -43.47
C ARG A 545 10.97 -30.29 -43.86
N ALA A 546 12.17 -29.72 -43.72
CA ALA A 546 13.40 -29.99 -42.96
C ALA A 546 14.36 -28.80 -43.20
N ALA A 547 15.12 -28.44 -42.16
CA ALA A 547 16.54 -28.05 -42.09
C ALA A 547 17.28 -27.28 -43.23
N GLN A 548 17.80 -26.08 -42.88
CA GLN A 548 19.21 -25.58 -42.96
C GLN A 548 19.96 -25.54 -44.32
N PRO A 549 21.04 -24.72 -44.50
CA PRO A 549 22.06 -24.25 -43.54
C PRO A 549 21.96 -22.82 -43.01
#